data_AF-A0A060ZEU7-F1
#
_entry.id   AF-A0A060ZEU7-F1
#
_cell.length_a   1.000
_cell.length_b   1.000
_cell.length_c   1.000
_cell.angle_alpha   90.00
_cell.angle_beta   90.00
_cell.angle_gamma   90.00
#
_symmetry.space_group_name_H-M   'P 1'
#
loop_
_entity.id
_entity.type
_entity.pdbx_description
1 polymer ?
#
loop_
_entity_poly.entity_id
_entity_poly.type
_entity_poly.pdbx_seq_one_letter_code
_entity_poly.pdbx_strand_id
1 'polypeptide(L)'
;MVTPKKNVGVSIPYKYVVCKRKDNSYEYKDEHIYLKDAKQHANRCLFVKEDLLTHDGEWHQYDDIIRTEPDQSWISRCKNKLAWWDVCKETVVTGRQLAGKVMLGNIFNLLQTWSDVNIRNFFTQLQQFFTNYKSPFLHVDGPKKWDLPYGEEQVKTLLKEFMQQALDGGNQKGNEKREDFFSDPLKLGVIILVVHINYSLDVSGHISKLCELLCLPKKPREVFLAYWTDFKQGLPGDIRVSEAIETLFNFARKHGVEKWILVIPLLHLLRGDSKPFEAAPLTMNPKCDIWAGLKGIKTPEGYTDSMFETQGLRDSIQIMEKHKHLVAMDCLVTRSWMCLLGLDNLFNFASIIPLDVLDTLQHLQFSLTSRENYKYEVHISLPFEK
;
A
#
# COMPACT_ATOMS: atom_id res chain seq x y z
N MET A 1 4.42 -29.82 3.17
CA MET A 1 3.46 -30.92 3.01
C MET A 1 3.03 -30.93 1.55
N VAL A 2 3.14 -32.06 0.85
CA VAL A 2 2.60 -32.19 -0.50
C VAL A 2 1.19 -32.75 -0.39
N THR A 3 0.21 -32.09 -0.97
CA THR A 3 -1.19 -32.54 -0.97
C THR A 3 -1.68 -32.69 -2.42
N PRO A 4 -2.38 -33.78 -2.77
CA PRO A 4 -2.98 -33.93 -4.10
C PRO A 4 -3.96 -32.80 -4.43
N LYS A 5 -4.06 -32.41 -5.72
CA LYS A 5 -5.02 -31.39 -6.19
C LYS A 5 -6.47 -31.65 -5.75
N LYS A 6 -6.90 -32.91 -5.65
CA LYS A 6 -8.25 -33.29 -5.17
C LYS A 6 -8.57 -32.80 -3.75
N ASN A 7 -7.57 -32.38 -2.98
CA ASN A 7 -7.71 -31.87 -1.63
C ASN A 7 -7.81 -30.33 -1.56
N VAL A 8 -7.71 -29.63 -2.70
CA VAL A 8 -7.99 -28.19 -2.76
C VAL A 8 -9.48 -27.96 -2.48
N GLY A 9 -9.80 -26.95 -1.67
CA GLY A 9 -11.16 -26.70 -1.20
C GLY A 9 -11.69 -27.71 -0.18
N VAL A 10 -10.84 -28.62 0.31
CA VAL A 10 -11.20 -29.61 1.33
C VAL A 10 -10.56 -29.23 2.66
N SER A 11 -11.35 -29.32 3.74
CA SER A 11 -10.88 -29.14 5.12
C SER A 11 -10.13 -30.40 5.58
N ILE A 12 -8.82 -30.27 5.83
CA ILE A 12 -7.97 -31.38 6.27
C ILE A 12 -7.51 -31.14 7.72
N PRO A 13 -7.83 -32.05 8.66
CA PRO A 13 -7.31 -31.98 10.03
C PRO A 13 -5.82 -32.38 10.08
N TYR A 14 -5.03 -31.65 10.86
CA TYR A 14 -3.65 -32.04 11.20
C TYR A 14 -3.20 -31.49 12.55
N LYS A 15 -2.08 -31.99 13.07
CA LYS A 15 -1.40 -31.50 14.28
C LYS A 15 0.10 -31.54 14.11
N TYR A 16 0.78 -30.67 14.85
CA TYR A 16 2.23 -30.76 14.99
C TYR A 16 2.62 -31.70 16.14
N VAL A 17 3.79 -32.33 15.99
CA VAL A 17 4.47 -33.06 17.06
C VAL A 17 5.69 -32.25 17.47
N VAL A 18 5.76 -31.85 18.73
CA VAL A 18 6.89 -31.13 19.31
C VAL A 18 7.92 -32.15 19.76
N CYS A 19 9.11 -32.09 19.17
CA CYS A 19 10.24 -32.93 19.54
C CYS A 19 11.21 -32.13 20.42
N LYS A 20 11.43 -32.59 21.66
CA LYS A 20 12.39 -32.00 22.60
C LYS A 20 13.54 -32.98 22.83
N ARG A 21 14.77 -32.55 22.53
CA ARG A 21 15.97 -33.30 22.87
C ARG A 21 16.17 -33.29 24.39
N LYS A 22 16.36 -34.46 24.98
CA LYS A 22 16.75 -34.68 26.37
C LYS A 22 18.02 -35.52 26.37
N ASP A 23 19.16 -34.93 26.70
CA ASP A 23 20.47 -35.59 26.73
C ASP A 23 20.70 -36.52 25.50
N ASN A 24 20.46 -37.83 25.69
CA ASN A 24 20.64 -38.90 24.70
C ASN A 24 19.32 -39.46 24.08
N SER A 25 18.18 -38.80 24.29
CA SER A 25 16.88 -39.22 23.74
C SER A 25 16.04 -38.03 23.25
N TYR A 26 14.93 -38.37 22.59
CA TYR A 26 13.93 -37.42 22.12
C TYR A 26 12.59 -37.68 22.82
N GLU A 27 12.01 -36.62 23.38
CA GLU A 27 10.64 -36.62 23.88
C GLU A 27 9.73 -36.01 22.82
N TYR A 28 8.70 -36.76 22.42
CA TYR A 28 7.70 -36.31 21.45
C TYR A 28 6.40 -36.02 22.20
N LYS A 29 5.86 -34.82 21.98
CA LYS A 29 4.55 -34.43 22.52
C LYS A 29 3.68 -33.87 21.41
N ASP A 30 2.44 -34.32 21.35
CA ASP A 30 1.47 -33.72 20.45
C ASP A 30 1.18 -32.28 20.84
N GLU A 31 0.87 -31.48 19.83
CA GLU A 31 0.34 -30.14 20.01
C GLU A 31 -0.99 -30.15 20.79
N HIS A 32 -1.08 -29.19 21.70
CA HIS A 32 -2.27 -28.84 22.44
C HIS A 32 -2.86 -27.52 21.92
N ILE A 33 -4.11 -27.58 21.46
CA ILE A 33 -4.88 -26.43 20.99
C ILE A 33 -5.90 -26.06 22.06
N TYR A 34 -5.82 -24.82 22.55
CA TYR A 34 -6.72 -24.33 23.59
C TYR A 34 -8.11 -23.99 23.03
N LEU A 35 -9.16 -24.55 23.65
CA LEU A 35 -10.56 -24.32 23.32
C LEU A 35 -11.31 -23.76 24.53
N LYS A 36 -12.54 -23.25 24.36
CA LYS A 36 -13.39 -22.84 25.49
C LYS A 36 -13.87 -24.02 26.34
N ASP A 37 -13.96 -25.22 25.76
CA ASP A 37 -14.21 -26.45 26.50
C ASP A 37 -12.95 -27.32 26.52
N ALA A 38 -12.31 -27.40 27.69
CA ALA A 38 -11.04 -28.12 27.89
C ALA A 38 -11.11 -29.62 27.57
N LYS A 39 -12.33 -30.20 27.55
CA LYS A 39 -12.56 -31.61 27.22
C LYS A 39 -12.62 -31.88 25.72
N GLN A 40 -12.80 -30.86 24.91
CA GLN A 40 -12.90 -30.99 23.47
C GLN A 40 -11.49 -31.06 22.88
N HIS A 41 -11.27 -31.99 21.96
CA HIS A 41 -10.04 -32.05 21.18
C HIS A 41 -10.25 -31.32 19.86
N ALA A 42 -9.25 -30.54 19.45
CA ALA A 42 -9.21 -29.91 18.13
C ALA A 42 -7.89 -30.26 17.42
N ASN A 43 -7.97 -30.28 16.10
CA ASN A 43 -6.86 -30.26 15.18
C ASN A 43 -6.78 -28.89 14.51
N ARG A 44 -5.61 -28.57 13.95
CA ARG A 44 -5.50 -27.47 12.99
C ARG A 44 -6.28 -27.83 11.72
N CYS A 45 -6.72 -26.82 11.00
CA CYS A 45 -7.50 -26.99 9.78
C CYS A 45 -6.73 -26.43 8.59
N LEU A 46 -6.29 -27.31 7.69
CA LEU A 46 -5.73 -26.92 6.41
C LEU A 46 -6.88 -26.77 5.43
N PHE A 47 -6.99 -25.60 4.81
CA PHE A 47 -7.97 -25.34 3.77
C PHE A 47 -7.31 -24.55 2.64
N VAL A 48 -6.93 -25.24 1.58
CA VAL A 48 -6.25 -24.64 0.43
C VAL A 48 -7.29 -23.98 -0.47
N LYS A 49 -7.12 -22.68 -0.72
CA LYS A 49 -7.96 -21.89 -1.63
C LYS A 49 -7.28 -21.80 -2.99
N GLU A 50 -7.94 -22.35 -4.02
CA GLU A 50 -7.38 -22.42 -5.38
C GLU A 50 -7.07 -21.04 -5.96
N ASP A 51 -7.96 -20.07 -5.72
CA ASP A 51 -7.86 -18.68 -6.17
C ASP A 51 -6.72 -17.89 -5.50
N LEU A 52 -6.09 -18.45 -4.47
CA LEU A 52 -5.01 -17.81 -3.72
C LEU A 52 -3.68 -18.56 -3.84
N LEU A 53 -3.57 -19.58 -4.68
CA LEU A 53 -2.29 -20.26 -4.89
C LEU A 53 -1.28 -19.32 -5.55
N THR A 54 0.01 -19.50 -5.24
CA THR A 54 1.08 -18.83 -5.99
C THR A 54 1.08 -19.30 -7.45
N HIS A 55 1.81 -18.59 -8.31
CA HIS A 55 1.99 -19.01 -9.71
C HIS A 55 2.52 -20.45 -9.82
N ASP A 56 3.35 -20.87 -8.86
CA ASP A 56 3.94 -22.21 -8.79
C ASP A 56 2.99 -23.24 -8.12
N GLY A 57 1.77 -22.84 -7.78
CA GLY A 57 0.76 -23.69 -7.15
C GLY A 57 0.99 -23.90 -5.66
N GLU A 58 1.75 -23.02 -5.00
CA GLU A 58 2.11 -23.16 -3.59
C GLU A 58 1.07 -22.52 -2.67
N TRP A 59 0.89 -23.15 -1.51
CA TRP A 59 0.08 -22.65 -0.42
C TRP A 59 0.92 -22.52 0.84
N HIS A 60 0.95 -21.33 1.43
CA HIS A 60 1.58 -21.10 2.72
C HIS A 60 0.51 -21.16 3.82
N GLN A 61 0.72 -22.04 4.79
CA GLN A 61 -0.16 -22.18 5.95
C GLN A 61 0.36 -21.30 7.10
N TYR A 62 -0.51 -20.45 7.64
CA TYR A 62 -0.16 -19.45 8.65
C TYR A 62 -0.69 -19.84 10.03
N ASP A 63 0.02 -20.77 10.66
CA ASP A 63 -0.27 -21.33 11.97
C ASP A 63 0.35 -20.54 13.12
N ASP A 64 -0.37 -20.32 14.20
CA ASP A 64 0.18 -19.70 15.42
C ASP A 64 1.16 -20.61 16.19
N ILE A 65 1.62 -20.12 17.34
CA ILE A 65 2.62 -20.81 18.18
C ILE A 65 2.14 -22.20 18.57
N ILE A 66 2.94 -23.20 18.21
CA ILE A 66 2.77 -24.59 18.60
C ILE A 66 3.06 -24.71 20.09
N ARG A 67 2.13 -25.27 20.86
CA ARG A 67 2.24 -25.44 22.30
C ARG A 67 2.02 -26.90 22.67
N THR A 68 2.78 -27.39 23.65
CA THR A 68 2.51 -28.66 24.31
C THR A 68 1.49 -28.47 25.42
N GLU A 69 0.83 -29.55 25.83
CA GLU A 69 -0.11 -29.51 26.96
C GLU A 69 0.58 -28.93 28.21
N PRO A 70 -0.07 -27.98 28.91
CA PRO A 70 0.48 -27.41 30.12
C PRO A 70 0.36 -28.42 31.29
N ASP A 71 1.25 -28.32 32.28
CA ASP A 71 1.24 -29.24 33.42
C ASP A 71 -0.14 -29.23 34.14
N GLN A 72 -0.63 -30.41 34.52
CA GLN A 72 -1.94 -30.60 35.15
C GLN A 72 -2.12 -29.79 36.45
N SER A 73 -1.02 -29.44 37.12
CA SER A 73 -1.00 -28.58 38.32
C SER A 73 -1.48 -27.14 38.05
N TRP A 74 -1.35 -26.66 36.81
CA TRP A 74 -1.85 -25.35 36.40
C TRP A 74 -3.37 -25.39 36.15
N ILE A 75 -3.86 -26.45 35.49
CA ILE A 75 -5.28 -26.63 35.15
C ILE A 75 -6.13 -26.74 36.43
N SER A 76 -5.60 -27.46 37.42
CA SER A 76 -6.23 -27.68 38.73
C SER A 76 -6.29 -26.43 39.63
N ARG A 77 -5.48 -25.39 39.37
CA ARG A 77 -5.50 -24.11 40.11
C ARG A 77 -6.64 -23.19 39.67
N CYS A 78 -7.16 -23.36 38.45
CA CYS A 78 -8.26 -22.56 37.94
C CYS A 78 -9.61 -23.16 38.37
N LYS A 79 -10.21 -22.60 39.44
CA LYS A 79 -11.46 -23.11 40.04
C LYS A 79 -12.73 -22.94 39.17
N ASN A 80 -12.68 -22.25 38.03
CA ASN A 80 -13.83 -22.03 37.15
C ASN A 80 -13.48 -22.12 35.65
N LYS A 81 -14.36 -22.79 34.88
CA LYS A 81 -14.36 -22.90 33.40
C LYS A 81 -14.41 -21.56 32.64
N LEU A 82 -14.75 -20.45 33.26
CA LEU A 82 -14.67 -19.14 32.59
C LEU A 82 -13.27 -18.52 32.74
N ALA A 83 -12.75 -18.50 33.97
CA ALA A 83 -11.46 -17.90 34.29
C ALA A 83 -10.27 -18.57 33.59
N TRP A 84 -10.27 -19.90 33.40
CA TRP A 84 -9.20 -20.56 32.66
C TRP A 84 -9.19 -20.17 31.18
N TRP A 85 -10.38 -20.02 30.56
CA TRP A 85 -10.49 -19.70 29.15
C TRP A 85 -9.98 -18.29 28.90
N ASP A 86 -10.26 -17.35 29.80
CA ASP A 86 -9.76 -15.97 29.67
C ASP A 86 -8.23 -15.91 29.72
N VAL A 87 -7.58 -16.65 30.62
CA VAL A 87 -6.10 -16.72 30.70
C VAL A 87 -5.49 -17.41 29.46
N CYS A 88 -6.06 -18.54 29.04
CA CYS A 88 -5.59 -19.26 27.84
C CYS A 88 -5.76 -18.40 26.58
N LYS A 89 -6.91 -17.75 26.44
CA LYS A 89 -7.25 -16.90 25.30
C LYS A 89 -6.26 -15.75 25.14
N GLU A 90 -5.90 -15.06 26.22
CA GLU A 90 -4.88 -14.00 26.19
C GLU A 90 -3.51 -14.54 25.75
N THR A 91 -3.14 -15.71 26.25
CA THR A 91 -1.88 -16.38 25.89
C THR A 91 -1.84 -16.80 24.42
N VAL A 92 -2.96 -17.30 23.89
CA VAL A 92 -3.10 -17.67 22.47
C VAL A 92 -3.06 -16.42 21.60
N VAL A 93 -3.79 -15.37 21.95
CA VAL A 93 -3.81 -14.08 21.23
C VAL A 93 -2.43 -13.45 21.17
N THR A 94 -1.72 -13.42 22.29
CA THR A 94 -0.35 -12.88 22.36
C THR A 94 0.62 -13.71 21.51
N GLY A 95 0.50 -15.04 21.60
CA GLY A 95 1.31 -15.94 20.77
C GLY A 95 1.03 -15.76 19.29
N ARG A 96 -0.24 -15.61 18.91
CA ARG A 96 -0.67 -15.33 17.54
C ARG A 96 -0.15 -13.98 17.06
N GLN A 97 -0.13 -12.95 17.91
CA GLN A 97 0.48 -11.67 17.56
C GLN A 97 1.98 -11.84 17.24
N LEU A 98 2.73 -12.56 18.08
CA LEU A 98 4.16 -12.81 17.88
C LEU A 98 4.45 -13.61 16.60
N ALA A 99 3.73 -14.72 16.40
CA ALA A 99 3.87 -15.54 15.19
C ALA A 99 3.54 -14.74 13.92
N GLY A 100 2.50 -13.90 13.97
CA GLY A 100 2.12 -13.00 12.88
C GLY A 100 3.24 -12.04 12.51
N LYS A 101 3.97 -11.49 13.50
CA LYS A 101 5.16 -10.64 13.25
C LYS A 101 6.27 -11.42 12.54
N VAL A 102 6.54 -12.66 12.93
CA VAL A 102 7.57 -13.49 12.27
C VAL A 102 7.16 -13.77 10.82
N MET A 103 5.92 -14.20 10.60
CA MET A 103 5.40 -14.50 9.25
C MET A 103 5.40 -13.28 8.34
N LEU A 104 4.91 -12.14 8.82
CA LEU A 104 4.98 -10.89 8.05
C LEU A 104 6.43 -10.50 7.78
N GLY A 105 7.36 -10.72 8.72
CA GLY A 105 8.79 -10.57 8.47
C GLY A 105 9.25 -11.38 7.26
N ASN A 106 8.88 -12.66 7.19
CA ASN A 106 9.23 -13.55 6.08
C ASN A 106 8.55 -13.17 4.76
N ILE A 107 7.28 -12.77 4.80
CA ILE A 107 6.56 -12.31 3.60
C ILE A 107 7.22 -11.04 3.07
N PHE A 108 7.45 -10.06 3.95
CA PHE A 108 8.17 -8.86 3.57
C PHE A 108 9.51 -9.26 2.99
N ASN A 109 10.27 -10.19 3.59
CA ASN A 109 11.58 -10.68 3.13
C ASN A 109 11.67 -11.09 1.63
N LEU A 110 10.56 -11.26 0.92
CA LEU A 110 10.53 -11.45 -0.53
C LEU A 110 10.93 -10.19 -1.34
N LEU A 111 10.61 -8.96 -0.90
CA LEU A 111 10.98 -7.72 -1.61
C LEU A 111 12.47 -7.32 -1.51
N GLN A 112 13.34 -8.17 -0.95
CA GLN A 112 14.77 -7.90 -0.77
C GLN A 112 15.45 -7.80 -2.13
N THR A 113 14.89 -8.54 -3.08
CA THR A 113 15.22 -8.48 -4.49
C THR A 113 14.00 -8.00 -5.24
N TRP A 114 14.09 -6.80 -5.83
CA TRP A 114 13.05 -6.21 -6.66
C TRP A 114 12.96 -6.95 -7.99
N SER A 115 11.97 -7.84 -8.13
CA SER A 115 11.71 -8.58 -9.36
C SER A 115 10.23 -8.92 -9.47
N ASP A 116 9.76 -9.10 -10.70
CA ASP A 116 8.38 -9.43 -11.01
C ASP A 116 7.88 -10.63 -10.18
N VAL A 117 8.66 -11.71 -10.15
CA VAL A 117 8.36 -12.94 -9.41
C VAL A 117 8.22 -12.68 -7.91
N ASN A 118 9.18 -11.96 -7.32
CA ASN A 118 9.16 -11.71 -5.88
C ASN A 118 8.01 -10.78 -5.47
N ILE A 119 7.67 -9.78 -6.29
CA ILE A 119 6.56 -8.90 -5.99
C ILE A 119 5.22 -9.65 -6.10
N ARG A 120 5.03 -10.51 -7.12
CA ARG A 120 3.84 -11.37 -7.21
C ARG A 120 3.72 -12.29 -6.00
N ASN A 121 4.83 -12.93 -5.61
CA ASN A 121 4.87 -13.81 -4.45
C ASN A 121 4.58 -13.03 -3.15
N PHE A 122 5.12 -11.83 -2.99
CA PHE A 122 4.80 -10.96 -1.86
C PHE A 122 3.30 -10.69 -1.75
N PHE A 123 2.66 -10.20 -2.82
CA PHE A 123 1.23 -9.87 -2.76
C PHE A 123 0.35 -11.10 -2.57
N THR A 124 0.69 -12.21 -3.23
CA THR A 124 -0.05 -13.47 -3.08
C THR A 124 0.07 -14.02 -1.66
N GLN A 125 1.28 -14.11 -1.12
CA GLN A 125 1.49 -14.60 0.25
C GLN A 125 0.89 -13.66 1.29
N LEU A 126 0.96 -12.34 1.08
CA LEU A 126 0.29 -11.37 1.95
C LEU A 126 -1.23 -11.55 1.93
N GLN A 127 -1.82 -11.85 0.78
CA GLN A 127 -3.26 -12.12 0.64
C GLN A 127 -3.65 -13.45 1.30
N GLN A 128 -2.84 -14.51 1.14
CA GLN A 128 -3.01 -15.78 1.84
C GLN A 128 -2.95 -15.55 3.37
N PHE A 129 -1.94 -14.81 3.84
CA PHE A 129 -1.78 -14.44 5.25
C PHE A 129 -3.01 -13.70 5.74
N PHE A 130 -3.39 -12.58 5.11
CA PHE A 130 -4.51 -11.78 5.56
C PHE A 130 -5.81 -12.60 5.63
N THR A 131 -6.07 -13.40 4.60
CA THR A 131 -7.28 -14.22 4.49
C THR A 131 -7.38 -15.28 5.57
N ASN A 132 -6.29 -16.01 5.84
CA ASN A 132 -6.28 -17.09 6.83
C ASN A 132 -6.14 -16.55 8.25
N TYR A 133 -5.31 -15.53 8.44
CA TYR A 133 -4.96 -15.06 9.77
C TYR A 133 -6.09 -14.28 10.44
N LYS A 134 -6.91 -13.57 9.64
CA LYS A 134 -8.08 -12.81 10.14
C LYS A 134 -9.26 -13.67 10.56
N SER A 135 -9.26 -14.95 10.20
CA SER A 135 -10.33 -15.88 10.54
C SER A 135 -9.72 -17.26 10.83
N PRO A 136 -9.19 -17.48 12.04
CA PRO A 136 -8.62 -18.77 12.40
C PRO A 136 -9.70 -19.86 12.40
N PHE A 137 -9.40 -20.99 11.73
CA PHE A 137 -10.23 -22.18 11.74
C PHE A 137 -9.49 -23.37 12.38
N LEU A 138 -10.26 -24.14 13.13
CA LEU A 138 -9.86 -25.43 13.69
C LEU A 138 -10.72 -26.54 13.09
N HIS A 139 -10.27 -27.78 13.25
CA HIS A 139 -11.04 -28.96 12.89
C HIS A 139 -11.40 -29.72 14.16
N VAL A 140 -12.69 -29.80 14.48
CA VAL A 140 -13.19 -30.61 15.59
C VAL A 140 -13.98 -31.79 15.02
N ASP A 141 -15.18 -31.52 14.52
CA ASP A 141 -16.03 -32.46 13.77
C ASP A 141 -16.27 -31.93 12.34
N GLY A 142 -15.27 -31.22 11.81
CA GLY A 142 -15.34 -30.39 10.62
C GLY A 142 -14.75 -29.00 10.87
N PRO A 143 -14.67 -28.15 9.83
CA PRO A 143 -14.11 -26.81 9.94
C PRO A 143 -14.98 -25.94 10.85
N LYS A 144 -14.38 -25.40 11.90
CA LYS A 144 -15.04 -24.53 12.88
C LYS A 144 -14.16 -23.31 13.16
N LYS A 145 -14.76 -22.12 13.13
CA LYS A 145 -14.06 -20.88 13.50
C LYS A 145 -13.59 -20.96 14.96
N TRP A 146 -12.34 -20.59 15.20
CA TRP A 146 -11.79 -20.53 16.54
C TRP A 146 -12.34 -19.30 17.28
N ASP A 147 -12.91 -19.50 18.47
CA ASP A 147 -13.50 -18.46 19.33
C ASP A 147 -12.44 -17.55 19.97
N LEU A 148 -11.63 -16.87 19.15
CA LEU A 148 -10.60 -15.93 19.57
C LEU A 148 -11.03 -14.49 19.27
N PRO A 149 -10.71 -13.52 20.15
CA PRO A 149 -10.85 -12.09 19.85
C PRO A 149 -9.69 -11.63 18.94
N TYR A 150 -9.52 -12.32 17.82
CA TYR A 150 -8.46 -12.09 16.85
C TYR A 150 -9.04 -12.19 15.44
N GLY A 151 -9.30 -11.03 14.85
CA GLY A 151 -9.97 -10.89 13.58
C GLY A 151 -9.25 -9.94 12.64
N GLU A 152 -10.01 -9.42 11.68
CA GLU A 152 -9.50 -8.51 10.64
C GLU A 152 -8.78 -7.28 11.21
N GLU A 153 -9.34 -6.65 12.26
CA GLU A 153 -8.75 -5.45 12.84
C GLU A 153 -7.39 -5.72 13.52
N GLN A 154 -7.20 -6.87 14.15
CA GLN A 154 -5.90 -7.26 14.70
C GLN A 154 -4.87 -7.48 13.59
N VAL A 155 -5.27 -8.09 12.48
CA VAL A 155 -4.39 -8.30 11.32
C VAL A 155 -4.06 -6.98 10.63
N LYS A 156 -5.02 -6.07 10.44
CA LYS A 156 -4.77 -4.72 9.93
C LYS A 156 -3.83 -3.95 10.85
N THR A 157 -3.97 -4.10 12.17
CA THR A 157 -3.06 -3.48 13.15
C THR A 157 -1.63 -3.99 12.98
N LEU A 158 -1.44 -5.31 12.81
CA LEU A 158 -0.13 -5.87 12.47
C LEU A 158 0.44 -5.28 11.18
N LEU A 159 -0.34 -5.21 10.10
CA LEU A 159 0.11 -4.62 8.83
C LEU A 159 0.53 -3.15 9.00
N LYS A 160 -0.27 -2.36 9.74
CA LYS A 160 0.05 -0.97 10.07
C LYS A 160 1.36 -0.85 10.84
N GLU A 161 1.59 -1.68 11.86
CA GLU A 161 2.86 -1.70 12.60
C GLU A 161 4.07 -1.95 11.67
N PHE A 162 3.95 -2.87 10.72
CA PHE A 162 5.01 -3.17 9.76
C PHE A 162 5.27 -2.00 8.79
N MET A 163 4.22 -1.41 8.23
CA MET A 163 4.36 -0.25 7.36
C MET A 163 4.94 0.95 8.12
N GLN A 164 4.54 1.17 9.36
CA GLN A 164 5.07 2.24 10.19
C GLN A 164 6.57 2.07 10.44
N GLN A 165 6.99 0.87 10.82
CA GLN A 165 8.42 0.56 11.02
C GLN A 165 9.24 0.79 9.75
N ALA A 166 8.66 0.49 8.58
CA ALA A 166 9.29 0.75 7.30
C ALA A 166 9.44 2.25 7.02
N LEU A 167 8.40 3.04 7.31
CA LEU A 167 8.42 4.51 7.14
C LEU A 167 9.42 5.20 8.07
N ASP A 168 9.59 4.68 9.29
CA ASP A 168 10.48 5.25 10.31
C ASP A 168 11.97 4.92 10.08
N GLY A 169 12.31 4.20 9.02
CA GLY A 169 13.70 3.91 8.66
C GLY A 169 14.38 2.84 9.51
N GLY A 170 13.60 1.98 10.18
CA GLY A 170 14.03 0.65 10.62
C GLY A 170 15.30 0.54 11.47
N ASN A 171 15.45 1.30 12.57
CA ASN A 171 16.41 0.92 13.62
C ASN A 171 15.73 -0.02 14.64
N GLN A 172 15.72 -1.32 14.36
CA GLN A 172 15.40 -2.31 15.40
C GLN A 172 16.64 -2.53 16.29
N LYS A 173 16.54 -2.16 17.57
CA LYS A 173 17.44 -2.65 18.62
C LYS A 173 17.12 -4.13 18.89
N GLY A 174 17.64 -5.01 18.06
CA GLY A 174 17.53 -6.47 18.20
C GLY A 174 18.33 -7.13 17.08
N ASN A 175 19.13 -8.15 17.42
CA ASN A 175 20.27 -8.70 16.64
C ASN A 175 20.01 -9.21 15.20
N GLU A 176 18.86 -8.97 14.58
CA GLU A 176 18.62 -9.30 13.17
C GLU A 176 18.62 -8.01 12.35
N LYS A 177 19.80 -7.68 11.83
CA LYS A 177 19.97 -6.68 10.76
C LYS A 177 19.09 -7.07 9.58
N ARG A 178 17.87 -6.53 9.49
CA ARG A 178 17.11 -6.44 8.23
C ARG A 178 17.73 -5.33 7.38
N GLU A 179 19.02 -5.46 7.09
CA GLU A 179 19.72 -4.54 6.20
C GLU A 179 19.12 -4.71 4.78
N ASP A 180 18.86 -3.59 4.12
CA ASP A 180 18.54 -3.42 2.69
C ASP A 180 17.12 -3.57 2.14
N PHE A 181 16.12 -3.92 2.93
CA PHE A 181 14.73 -3.99 2.44
C PHE A 181 14.11 -2.67 2.00
N PHE A 182 14.43 -1.62 2.75
CA PHE A 182 13.79 -0.31 2.72
C PHE A 182 14.70 0.77 2.13
N SER A 183 15.77 0.36 1.45
CA SER A 183 16.82 1.28 0.98
C SER A 183 16.36 2.14 -0.19
N ASP A 184 15.42 1.67 -1.01
CA ASP A 184 14.85 2.43 -2.12
C ASP A 184 13.51 3.09 -1.73
N PRO A 185 13.45 4.43 -1.63
CA PRO A 185 12.25 5.13 -1.22
C PRO A 185 11.05 4.92 -2.14
N LEU A 186 11.27 4.87 -3.46
CA LEU A 186 10.19 4.79 -4.45
C LEU A 186 9.56 3.40 -4.45
N LYS A 187 10.39 2.34 -4.46
CA LYS A 187 9.93 0.96 -4.34
C LYS A 187 9.13 0.76 -3.06
N LEU A 188 9.62 1.31 -1.94
CA LEU A 188 8.91 1.28 -0.65
C LEU A 188 7.57 2.02 -0.72
N GLY A 189 7.55 3.24 -1.26
CA GLY A 189 6.35 4.05 -1.40
C GLY A 189 5.27 3.31 -2.19
N VAL A 190 5.63 2.63 -3.28
CA VAL A 190 4.69 1.84 -4.09
C VAL A 190 4.12 0.67 -3.31
N ILE A 191 4.95 -0.10 -2.61
CA ILE A 191 4.48 -1.23 -1.81
C ILE A 191 3.53 -0.77 -0.72
N ILE A 192 3.88 0.29 0.03
CA ILE A 192 3.01 0.83 1.09
C ILE A 192 1.68 1.30 0.51
N LEU A 193 1.70 2.02 -0.63
CA LEU A 193 0.49 2.52 -1.27
C LEU A 193 -0.45 1.38 -1.70
N VAL A 194 0.09 0.35 -2.36
CA VAL A 194 -0.71 -0.77 -2.84
C VAL A 194 -1.26 -1.60 -1.66
N VAL A 195 -0.45 -1.86 -0.64
CA VAL A 195 -0.90 -2.56 0.59
C VAL A 195 -1.98 -1.76 1.30
N HIS A 196 -1.81 -0.44 1.41
CA HIS A 196 -2.82 0.46 1.98
C HIS A 196 -4.17 0.30 1.29
N ILE A 197 -4.20 0.31 -0.04
CA ILE A 197 -5.42 0.23 -0.83
C ILE A 197 -6.04 -1.17 -0.74
N ASN A 198 -5.23 -2.22 -0.91
CA ASN A 198 -5.73 -3.60 -0.95
C ASN A 198 -6.37 -4.05 0.38
N TYR A 199 -5.94 -3.48 1.51
CA TYR A 199 -6.41 -3.86 2.84
C TYR A 199 -7.15 -2.73 3.58
N SER A 200 -7.46 -1.63 2.88
CA SER A 200 -8.15 -0.45 3.42
C SER A 200 -7.54 0.03 4.75
N LEU A 201 -6.20 0.11 4.80
CA LEU A 201 -5.49 0.55 6.00
C LEU A 201 -5.60 2.07 6.14
N ASP A 202 -5.61 2.61 7.34
CA ASP A 202 -5.56 4.07 7.49
C ASP A 202 -4.10 4.56 7.38
N VAL A 203 -3.84 5.46 6.43
CA VAL A 203 -2.54 6.13 6.23
C VAL A 203 -2.63 7.64 6.34
N SER A 204 -3.74 8.17 6.87
CA SER A 204 -3.98 9.62 6.99
C SER A 204 -2.82 10.38 7.65
N GLY A 205 -2.22 9.81 8.70
CA GLY A 205 -1.06 10.38 9.39
C GLY A 205 0.25 10.37 8.59
N HIS A 206 0.31 9.67 7.46
CA HIS A 206 1.55 9.42 6.71
C HIS A 206 1.49 9.82 5.24
N ILE A 207 0.37 10.38 4.77
CA ILE A 207 0.18 10.79 3.36
C ILE A 207 1.33 11.66 2.87
N SER A 208 1.73 12.66 3.68
CA SER A 208 2.82 13.59 3.34
C SER A 208 4.13 12.85 3.11
N LYS A 209 4.46 11.89 3.98
CA LYS A 209 5.67 11.06 3.87
C LYS A 209 5.58 10.11 2.68
N LEU A 210 4.42 9.52 2.44
CA LEU A 210 4.18 8.64 1.30
C LEU A 210 4.38 9.37 -0.03
N CYS A 211 3.92 10.62 -0.13
CA CYS A 211 4.15 11.46 -1.31
C CYS A 211 5.65 11.76 -1.54
N GLU A 212 6.43 11.95 -0.46
CA GLU A 212 7.88 12.11 -0.57
C GLU A 212 8.57 10.84 -1.05
N LEU A 213 8.16 9.67 -0.54
CA LEU A 213 8.71 8.38 -0.96
C LEU A 213 8.42 8.11 -2.44
N LEU A 214 7.23 8.48 -2.91
CA LEU A 214 6.79 8.32 -4.30
C LEU A 214 7.34 9.40 -5.26
N CYS A 215 8.14 10.35 -4.76
CA CYS A 215 8.83 11.32 -5.61
C CYS A 215 9.93 10.62 -6.42
N LEU A 216 10.01 10.89 -7.72
CA LEU A 216 11.05 10.32 -8.57
C LEU A 216 12.45 10.73 -8.06
N PRO A 217 13.41 9.79 -7.95
CA PRO A 217 14.69 10.09 -7.34
C PRO A 217 15.54 10.98 -8.24
N LYS A 218 16.16 12.01 -7.64
CA LYS A 218 17.14 12.86 -8.32
C LYS A 218 18.42 12.07 -8.60
N LYS A 219 18.59 11.61 -9.85
CA LYS A 219 19.77 10.87 -10.32
C LYS A 219 20.28 11.45 -11.66
N PRO A 220 21.56 11.27 -12.01
CA PRO A 220 22.05 11.57 -13.36
C PRO A 220 21.26 10.80 -14.43
N ARG A 221 21.10 11.36 -15.63
CA ARG A 221 20.25 10.84 -16.71
C ARG A 221 20.41 9.33 -16.95
N GLU A 222 21.62 8.88 -17.27
CA GLU A 222 21.87 7.46 -17.58
C GLU A 222 21.60 6.54 -16.39
N VAL A 223 21.94 6.99 -15.18
CA VAL A 223 21.68 6.26 -13.93
C VAL A 223 20.17 6.15 -13.68
N PHE A 224 19.42 7.22 -13.92
CA PHE A 224 17.96 7.20 -13.81
C PHE A 224 17.33 6.29 -14.86
N LEU A 225 17.79 6.31 -16.11
CA LEU A 225 17.23 5.46 -17.16
C LEU A 225 17.42 3.97 -16.87
N ALA A 226 18.61 3.58 -16.39
CA ALA A 226 18.87 2.22 -15.92
C ALA A 226 17.97 1.87 -14.72
N TYR A 227 17.88 2.78 -13.74
CA TYR A 227 17.01 2.63 -12.57
C TYR A 227 15.53 2.45 -12.94
N TRP A 228 15.01 3.29 -13.84
CA TRP A 228 13.61 3.24 -14.28
C TRP A 228 13.30 1.95 -15.03
N THR A 229 14.27 1.45 -15.81
CA THR A 229 14.15 0.17 -16.49
C THR A 229 14.06 -0.99 -15.50
N ASP A 230 14.95 -1.04 -14.50
CA ASP A 230 14.91 -2.01 -13.39
C ASP A 230 13.59 -1.93 -12.61
N PHE A 231 13.19 -0.70 -12.27
CA PHE A 231 11.95 -0.43 -11.55
C PHE A 231 10.74 -1.01 -12.29
N LYS A 232 10.59 -0.72 -13.59
CA LYS A 232 9.49 -1.24 -14.40
C LYS A 232 9.55 -2.76 -14.62
N GLN A 233 10.73 -3.32 -14.87
CA GLN A 233 10.89 -4.77 -15.08
C GLN A 233 10.53 -5.56 -13.82
N GLY A 234 10.84 -5.03 -12.64
CA GLY A 234 10.48 -5.67 -11.40
C GLY A 234 9.02 -5.49 -10.99
N LEU A 235 8.24 -4.60 -11.63
CA LEU A 235 6.86 -4.29 -11.26
C LEU A 235 5.85 -5.02 -12.18
N PRO A 236 5.12 -6.02 -11.65
CA PRO A 236 4.05 -6.70 -12.38
C PRO A 236 2.95 -5.75 -12.89
N GLY A 237 2.55 -5.89 -14.16
CA GLY A 237 1.53 -5.03 -14.78
C GLY A 237 0.09 -5.18 -14.24
N ASP A 238 -0.20 -6.29 -13.56
CA ASP A 238 -1.46 -6.54 -12.83
C ASP A 238 -1.54 -5.78 -11.50
N ILE A 239 -0.40 -5.29 -11.00
CA ILE A 239 -0.35 -4.38 -9.86
C ILE A 239 -0.61 -2.98 -10.41
N ARG A 240 -1.89 -2.60 -10.37
CA ARG A 240 -2.46 -1.33 -10.87
C ARG A 240 -1.95 -0.10 -10.10
N VAL A 241 -0.66 0.19 -10.17
CA VAL A 241 0.00 1.27 -9.41
C VAL A 241 -0.47 2.65 -9.87
N SER A 242 -0.75 2.84 -11.16
CA SER A 242 -1.31 4.11 -11.68
C SER A 242 -2.64 4.46 -11.00
N GLU A 243 -3.56 3.52 -10.91
CA GLU A 243 -4.87 3.68 -10.28
C GLU A 243 -4.74 3.86 -8.77
N ALA A 244 -3.74 3.20 -8.17
CA ALA A 244 -3.39 3.40 -6.77
C ALA A 244 -2.93 4.84 -6.49
N ILE A 245 -2.11 5.42 -7.37
CA ILE A 245 -1.65 6.81 -7.28
C ILE A 245 -2.81 7.80 -7.48
N GLU A 246 -3.73 7.53 -8.41
CA GLU A 246 -4.94 8.35 -8.57
C GLU A 246 -5.79 8.38 -7.29
N THR A 247 -5.92 7.21 -6.62
CA THR A 247 -6.59 7.10 -5.33
C THR A 247 -5.87 7.92 -4.25
N LEU A 248 -4.53 7.86 -4.23
CA LEU A 248 -3.71 8.71 -3.35
C LEU A 248 -3.96 10.20 -3.60
N PHE A 249 -4.07 10.64 -4.85
CA PHE A 249 -4.34 12.05 -5.16
C PHE A 249 -5.68 12.50 -4.59
N ASN A 250 -6.73 11.70 -4.75
CA ASN A 250 -8.03 12.00 -4.16
C ASN A 250 -7.95 12.11 -2.63
N PHE A 251 -7.22 11.18 -2.01
CA PHE A 251 -7.07 11.14 -0.55
C PHE A 251 -6.24 12.31 -0.03
N ALA A 252 -5.06 12.56 -0.59
CA ALA A 252 -4.17 13.66 -0.21
C ALA A 252 -4.85 15.02 -0.34
N ARG A 253 -5.62 15.23 -1.43
CA ARG A 253 -6.38 16.45 -1.66
C ARG A 253 -7.50 16.65 -0.63
N LYS A 254 -8.23 15.58 -0.30
CA LYS A 254 -9.26 15.61 0.76
C LYS A 254 -8.67 15.99 2.13
N HIS A 255 -7.41 15.62 2.37
CA HIS A 255 -6.70 15.89 3.62
C HIS A 255 -5.80 17.13 3.59
N GLY A 256 -5.85 17.94 2.52
CA GLY A 256 -5.06 19.17 2.41
C GLY A 256 -3.54 18.94 2.40
N VAL A 257 -3.06 17.88 1.76
CA VAL A 257 -1.62 17.52 1.71
C VAL A 257 -1.01 17.89 0.38
N GLU A 258 -0.34 19.04 0.27
CA GLU A 258 0.17 19.62 -0.99
C GLU A 258 1.21 18.74 -1.69
N LYS A 259 1.97 17.92 -0.94
CA LYS A 259 3.07 17.10 -1.48
C LYS A 259 2.65 16.07 -2.53
N TRP A 260 1.35 15.82 -2.72
CA TRP A 260 0.87 14.96 -3.81
C TRP A 260 1.36 15.41 -5.20
N ILE A 261 1.64 16.71 -5.38
CA ILE A 261 2.19 17.26 -6.64
C ILE A 261 3.55 16.66 -7.04
N LEU A 262 4.30 16.11 -6.08
CA LEU A 262 5.60 15.44 -6.30
C LEU A 262 5.46 14.10 -7.03
N VAL A 263 4.28 13.50 -6.96
CA VAL A 263 4.00 12.15 -7.45
C VAL A 263 3.45 12.18 -8.89
N ILE A 264 3.06 13.36 -9.40
CA ILE A 264 2.55 13.56 -10.76
C ILE A 264 3.48 12.98 -11.84
N PRO A 265 4.81 13.26 -11.83
CA PRO A 265 5.72 12.67 -12.81
C PRO A 265 5.73 11.14 -12.81
N LEU A 266 5.67 10.53 -11.62
CA LEU A 266 5.62 9.07 -11.51
C LEU A 266 4.39 8.51 -12.22
N LEU A 267 3.23 9.16 -12.06
CA LEU A 267 1.99 8.76 -12.72
C LEU A 267 2.11 8.82 -14.25
N HIS A 268 2.65 9.92 -14.80
CA HIS A 268 2.83 10.06 -16.25
C HIS A 268 3.72 8.96 -16.82
N LEU A 269 4.85 8.67 -16.15
CA LEU A 269 5.78 7.65 -16.60
C LEU A 269 5.19 6.23 -16.50
N LEU A 270 4.38 5.95 -15.47
CA LEU A 270 3.70 4.66 -15.29
C LEU A 270 2.61 4.43 -16.35
N ARG A 271 1.85 5.48 -16.69
CA ARG A 271 0.83 5.42 -17.75
C ARG A 271 1.43 5.41 -19.16
N GLY A 272 2.69 5.84 -19.29
CA GLY A 272 3.34 6.04 -20.58
C GLY A 272 2.87 7.31 -21.29
N ASP A 273 2.28 8.26 -20.55
CA ASP A 273 1.90 9.59 -21.07
C ASP A 273 3.16 10.37 -21.50
N SER A 274 4.28 10.12 -20.83
CA SER A 274 5.61 10.63 -21.17
C SER A 274 6.69 9.58 -20.92
N LYS A 275 7.91 9.87 -21.38
CA LYS A 275 9.10 9.05 -21.14
C LYS A 275 10.20 9.91 -20.49
N PRO A 276 11.07 9.30 -19.66
CA PRO A 276 12.07 10.07 -18.94
C PRO A 276 13.05 10.78 -19.87
N PHE A 277 13.25 12.08 -19.66
CA PHE A 277 14.17 12.93 -20.44
C PHE A 277 13.85 12.99 -21.94
N GLU A 278 12.63 12.68 -22.34
CA GLU A 278 12.16 12.88 -23.72
C GLU A 278 11.33 14.16 -23.81
N ALA A 279 11.47 14.88 -24.93
CA ALA A 279 10.69 16.07 -25.20
C ALA A 279 9.22 15.70 -25.43
N ALA A 280 8.30 16.58 -25.00
CA ALA A 280 6.89 16.39 -25.27
C ALA A 280 6.62 16.48 -26.79
N PRO A 281 5.82 15.58 -27.37
CA PRO A 281 5.45 15.68 -28.77
C PRO A 281 4.64 16.95 -29.03
N LEU A 282 4.95 17.64 -30.13
CA LEU A 282 4.15 18.77 -30.59
C LEU A 282 2.75 18.29 -30.95
N THR A 283 1.76 18.73 -30.17
CA THR A 283 0.36 18.38 -30.39
C THR A 283 -0.42 19.64 -30.72
N MET A 284 -1.10 19.64 -31.87
CA MET A 284 -1.98 20.73 -32.28
C MET A 284 -3.37 20.54 -31.66
N ASN A 285 -3.88 21.57 -30.98
CA ASN A 285 -5.20 21.59 -30.34
C ASN A 285 -5.50 20.41 -29.38
N PRO A 286 -4.61 20.08 -28.42
CA PRO A 286 -4.92 19.05 -27.44
C PRO A 286 -6.02 19.51 -26.48
N LYS A 287 -6.75 18.56 -25.89
CA LYS A 287 -7.57 18.86 -24.70
C LYS A 287 -6.65 19.16 -23.51
N CYS A 288 -7.07 20.08 -22.63
CA CYS A 288 -6.26 20.55 -21.50
C CYS A 288 -5.78 19.39 -20.58
N ASP A 289 -6.66 18.43 -20.28
CA ASP A 289 -6.35 17.27 -19.44
C ASP A 289 -5.30 16.33 -20.07
N ILE A 290 -5.38 16.12 -21.38
CA ILE A 290 -4.40 15.34 -22.15
C ILE A 290 -3.08 16.10 -22.25
N TRP A 291 -3.13 17.39 -22.56
CA TRP A 291 -1.94 18.26 -22.67
C TRP A 291 -1.13 18.31 -21.37
N ALA A 292 -1.82 18.39 -20.24
CA ALA A 292 -1.21 18.47 -18.92
C ALA A 292 -0.86 17.11 -18.30
N GLY A 293 -1.16 15.98 -18.95
CA GLY A 293 -0.99 14.64 -18.36
C GLY A 293 -1.94 14.36 -17.18
N LEU A 294 -2.95 15.20 -16.96
CA LEU A 294 -3.87 15.13 -15.82
C LEU A 294 -5.14 14.32 -16.11
N LYS A 295 -5.15 13.50 -17.17
CA LYS A 295 -6.30 12.64 -17.51
C LYS A 295 -6.72 11.79 -16.32
N GLY A 296 -8.02 11.79 -16.00
CA GLY A 296 -8.59 11.05 -14.87
C GLY A 296 -8.41 11.73 -13.50
N ILE A 297 -7.52 12.73 -13.39
CA ILE A 297 -7.39 13.56 -12.20
C ILE A 297 -8.45 14.64 -12.28
N LYS A 298 -9.65 14.33 -11.79
CA LYS A 298 -10.72 15.34 -11.67
C LYS A 298 -10.27 16.36 -10.63
N THR A 299 -10.03 17.60 -11.03
CA THR A 299 -10.03 18.76 -10.13
C THR A 299 -11.49 19.06 -9.80
N PRO A 300 -11.93 18.95 -8.53
CA PRO A 300 -13.28 19.37 -8.17
C PRO A 300 -13.51 20.83 -8.59
N GLU A 301 -14.73 21.17 -8.99
CA GLU A 301 -15.09 22.56 -9.31
C GLU A 301 -14.82 23.45 -8.08
N GLY A 302 -14.19 24.61 -8.29
CA GLY A 302 -13.76 25.51 -7.21
C GLY A 302 -12.55 25.01 -6.40
N TYR A 303 -11.96 23.85 -6.73
CA TYR A 303 -10.78 23.35 -6.05
C TYR A 303 -9.57 24.26 -6.27
N THR A 304 -9.28 24.75 -7.48
CA THR A 304 -8.14 25.67 -7.69
C THR A 304 -8.25 26.98 -6.88
N ASP A 305 -9.47 27.47 -6.68
CA ASP A 305 -9.75 28.73 -5.98
C ASP A 305 -9.74 28.57 -4.45
N SER A 306 -9.94 27.34 -3.93
CA SER A 306 -9.99 27.01 -2.49
C SER A 306 -8.82 26.16 -1.98
N MET A 307 -8.15 25.40 -2.86
CA MET A 307 -6.95 24.58 -2.61
C MET A 307 -5.76 25.46 -2.19
N PHE A 308 -5.81 26.70 -2.62
CA PHE A 308 -4.74 27.68 -2.52
C PHE A 308 -5.26 28.92 -1.80
N GLU A 309 -5.78 28.73 -0.59
CA GLU A 309 -5.58 29.78 0.42
C GLU A 309 -4.11 30.21 0.38
N THR A 310 -3.81 31.49 0.64
CA THR A 310 -2.51 32.10 0.29
C THR A 310 -1.30 31.35 0.86
N GLN A 311 -1.48 30.48 1.85
CA GLN A 311 -0.45 29.62 2.44
C GLN A 311 -0.18 28.33 1.63
N GLY A 312 -1.20 27.51 1.33
CA GLY A 312 -1.02 26.24 0.59
C GLY A 312 -0.44 26.45 -0.81
N LEU A 313 -0.69 27.61 -1.41
CA LEU A 313 -0.09 28.03 -2.67
C LEU A 313 1.40 28.27 -2.56
N ARG A 314 1.82 29.02 -1.52
CA ARG A 314 3.22 29.31 -1.26
C ARG A 314 3.98 28.02 -0.98
N ASP A 315 3.37 27.13 -0.19
CA ASP A 315 3.96 25.84 0.14
C ASP A 315 4.15 24.99 -1.12
N SER A 316 3.16 24.97 -2.02
CA SER A 316 3.25 24.26 -3.30
C SER A 316 4.34 24.83 -4.22
N ILE A 317 4.42 26.15 -4.37
CA ILE A 317 5.47 26.81 -5.16
C ILE A 317 6.86 26.49 -4.58
N GLN A 318 7.01 26.52 -3.25
CA GLN A 318 8.27 26.17 -2.59
C GLN A 318 8.63 24.69 -2.79
N ILE A 319 7.64 23.80 -2.75
CA ILE A 319 7.82 22.37 -3.06
C ILE A 319 8.31 22.21 -4.50
N MET A 320 7.67 22.87 -5.48
CA MET A 320 8.05 22.82 -6.89
C MET A 320 9.47 23.34 -7.12
N GLU A 321 9.84 24.46 -6.49
CA GLU A 321 11.19 25.03 -6.53
C GLU A 321 12.25 24.02 -6.04
N LYS A 322 12.02 23.44 -4.86
CA LYS A 322 12.91 22.45 -4.25
C LYS A 322 13.06 21.20 -5.12
N HIS A 323 12.02 20.85 -5.88
CA HIS A 323 11.97 19.65 -6.71
C HIS A 323 12.02 19.93 -8.22
N LYS A 324 12.56 21.09 -8.64
CA LYS A 324 12.66 21.47 -10.07
C LYS A 324 13.40 20.49 -10.97
N HIS A 325 14.18 19.56 -10.40
CA HIS A 325 14.80 18.47 -11.14
C HIS A 325 13.76 17.56 -11.85
N LEU A 326 12.53 17.48 -11.33
CA LEU A 326 11.42 16.74 -11.94
C LEU A 326 11.09 17.26 -13.35
N VAL A 327 11.24 18.56 -13.60
CA VAL A 327 10.97 19.21 -14.90
C VAL A 327 11.89 18.70 -16.00
N ALA A 328 13.14 18.37 -15.67
CA ALA A 328 14.06 17.80 -16.65
C ALA A 328 13.77 16.31 -16.92
N MET A 329 13.11 15.62 -16.00
CA MET A 329 12.82 14.19 -16.09
C MET A 329 11.52 13.92 -16.84
N ASP A 330 10.48 14.70 -16.59
CA ASP A 330 9.17 14.54 -17.19
C ASP A 330 8.73 15.83 -17.88
N CYS A 331 8.55 15.76 -19.19
CA CYS A 331 8.18 16.91 -20.01
C CYS A 331 6.74 17.41 -19.76
N LEU A 332 5.87 16.62 -19.13
CA LEU A 332 4.49 17.02 -18.85
C LEU A 332 4.32 17.72 -17.50
N VAL A 333 5.25 17.53 -16.55
CA VAL A 333 5.09 18.05 -15.18
C VAL A 333 4.92 19.56 -15.12
N THR A 334 5.62 20.32 -15.98
CA THR A 334 5.47 21.78 -16.05
C THR A 334 4.03 22.15 -16.42
N ARG A 335 3.45 21.46 -17.39
CA ARG A 335 2.07 21.68 -17.85
C ARG A 335 1.07 21.31 -16.77
N SER A 336 1.29 20.21 -16.05
CA SER A 336 0.47 19.82 -14.90
C SER A 336 0.49 20.88 -13.81
N TRP A 337 1.69 21.35 -13.42
CA TRP A 337 1.84 22.37 -12.38
C TRP A 337 1.22 23.70 -12.79
N MET A 338 1.34 24.12 -14.06
CA MET A 338 0.64 25.30 -14.60
C MET A 338 -0.88 25.16 -14.45
N CYS A 339 -1.44 24.02 -14.87
CA CYS A 339 -2.88 23.75 -14.73
C CYS A 339 -3.37 23.79 -13.28
N LEU A 340 -2.54 23.37 -12.33
CA LEU A 340 -2.91 23.35 -10.91
C LEU A 340 -2.86 24.75 -10.28
N LEU A 341 -1.82 25.55 -10.56
CA LEU A 341 -1.62 26.87 -9.94
C LEU A 341 -2.62 27.94 -10.39
N GLY A 342 -3.21 27.77 -11.58
CA GLY A 342 -4.07 28.78 -12.21
C GLY A 342 -3.31 30.00 -12.75
N LEU A 343 -3.99 30.80 -13.57
CA LEU A 343 -3.38 31.92 -14.30
C LEU A 343 -2.75 32.98 -13.40
N ASP A 344 -3.38 33.31 -12.27
CA ASP A 344 -2.96 34.41 -11.41
C ASP A 344 -1.57 34.18 -10.78
N ASN A 345 -1.15 32.91 -10.72
CA ASN A 345 0.11 32.48 -10.12
C ASN A 345 1.17 32.09 -11.15
N LEU A 346 0.84 32.16 -12.44
CA LEU A 346 1.73 31.76 -13.52
C LEU A 346 3.02 32.59 -13.54
N PHE A 347 2.93 33.89 -13.22
CA PHE A 347 4.11 34.77 -13.16
C PHE A 347 5.09 34.34 -12.06
N ASN A 348 4.59 34.05 -10.86
CA ASN A 348 5.42 33.57 -9.75
C ASN A 348 6.06 32.22 -10.10
N PHE A 349 5.31 31.34 -10.75
CA PHE A 349 5.80 30.05 -11.21
C PHE A 349 6.91 30.19 -12.26
N ALA A 350 6.72 31.05 -13.26
CA ALA A 350 7.68 31.34 -14.33
C ALA A 350 9.01 31.91 -13.81
N SER A 351 9.00 32.55 -12.63
CA SER A 351 10.22 33.07 -12.00
C SER A 351 11.14 31.96 -11.45
N ILE A 352 10.60 30.76 -11.24
CA ILE A 352 11.30 29.62 -10.63
C ILE A 352 11.54 28.51 -11.65
N ILE A 353 10.57 28.30 -12.55
CA ILE A 353 10.58 27.21 -13.54
C ILE A 353 10.51 27.82 -14.94
N PRO A 354 11.50 27.55 -15.81
CA PRO A 354 11.45 28.02 -17.20
C PRO A 354 10.22 27.46 -17.91
N LEU A 355 9.42 28.34 -18.49
CA LEU A 355 8.24 27.98 -19.26
C LEU A 355 8.54 28.03 -20.75
N ASP A 356 8.05 27.03 -21.47
CA ASP A 356 8.01 27.08 -22.92
C ASP A 356 6.94 28.07 -23.39
N VAL A 357 7.25 28.83 -24.44
CA VAL A 357 6.36 29.87 -24.97
C VAL A 357 5.07 29.26 -25.50
N LEU A 358 5.15 28.12 -26.21
CA LEU A 358 3.97 27.42 -26.73
C LEU A 358 3.11 26.90 -25.58
N ASP A 359 3.72 26.29 -24.57
CA ASP A 359 2.99 25.80 -23.39
C ASP A 359 2.26 26.94 -22.66
N THR A 360 2.90 28.11 -22.56
CA THR A 360 2.30 29.32 -21.97
C THR A 360 1.08 29.80 -22.78
N LEU A 361 1.21 29.86 -24.11
CA LEU A 361 0.11 30.28 -24.99
C LEU A 361 -1.06 29.28 -24.97
N GLN A 362 -0.77 27.98 -24.95
CA GLN A 362 -1.78 26.92 -24.86
C GLN A 362 -2.52 26.98 -23.52
N HIS A 363 -1.81 27.17 -22.41
CA HIS A 363 -2.43 27.34 -21.10
C HIS A 363 -3.38 28.55 -21.06
N LEU A 364 -2.94 29.70 -21.58
CA LEU A 364 -3.79 30.89 -21.71
C LEU A 364 -5.05 30.62 -22.55
N GLN A 365 -4.91 29.93 -23.68
CA GLN A 365 -6.04 29.54 -24.53
C GLN A 365 -7.05 28.66 -23.76
N PHE A 366 -6.58 27.67 -23.00
CA PHE A 366 -7.45 26.81 -22.19
C PHE A 366 -8.20 27.59 -21.12
N SER A 367 -7.51 28.50 -20.41
CA SER A 367 -8.12 29.29 -19.35
C SER A 367 -9.14 30.31 -19.86
N LEU A 368 -8.92 30.89 -21.06
CA LEU A 368 -9.88 31.80 -21.69
C LEU A 368 -11.14 31.04 -22.16
N THR A 369 -10.97 29.89 -22.80
CA THR A 369 -12.09 29.07 -23.28
C THR A 369 -12.90 28.43 -22.15
N SER A 370 -12.28 28.12 -21.00
CA SER A 370 -13.02 27.67 -19.81
C SER A 370 -13.82 28.79 -19.13
N ARG A 371 -13.34 30.05 -19.16
CA ARG A 371 -14.03 31.21 -18.59
C ARG A 371 -15.23 31.68 -19.42
N GLU A 372 -15.24 31.43 -20.73
CA GLU A 372 -16.39 31.77 -21.59
C GLU A 372 -17.63 30.91 -21.29
N ASN A 373 -17.47 29.68 -20.80
CA ASN A 373 -18.59 28.84 -20.35
C ASN A 373 -19.28 29.37 -19.07
N TYR A 374 -18.65 30.26 -18.30
CA TYR A 374 -19.25 30.87 -17.11
C TYR A 374 -20.02 32.17 -17.39
N LYS A 375 -19.94 32.74 -18.60
CA LYS A 375 -20.55 34.05 -18.91
C LYS A 375 -21.93 34.00 -19.59
N TYR A 376 -22.46 32.82 -19.92
CA TYR A 376 -23.75 32.69 -20.62
C TYR A 376 -24.96 32.26 -19.76
N GLU A 377 -24.82 32.08 -18.43
CA GLU A 377 -25.95 31.79 -17.53
C GLU A 377 -26.38 32.96 -16.62
N VAL A 378 -25.90 34.18 -16.87
CA VAL A 378 -26.46 35.36 -16.19
C VAL A 378 -27.58 35.97 -17.02
N HIS A 379 -28.80 35.58 -16.67
CA HIS A 379 -30.10 36.22 -16.94
C HIS A 379 -30.06 37.55 -17.74
N ILE A 380 -30.51 37.50 -19.00
CA ILE A 380 -31.15 38.65 -19.65
C ILE A 380 -32.62 38.63 -19.24
N SER A 381 -32.92 39.27 -18.11
CA SER A 381 -34.27 39.69 -17.78
C SER A 381 -34.45 41.11 -18.32
N LEU A 382 -34.98 41.23 -19.54
CA LEU A 382 -35.46 42.51 -20.05
C LEU A 382 -36.68 42.95 -19.24
N PRO A 383 -36.76 44.21 -18.77
CA PRO A 383 -37.97 44.72 -18.14
C PRO A 383 -38.99 45.01 -19.24
N PHE A 384 -40.09 44.28 -19.25
CA PHE A 384 -41.29 44.70 -19.97
C PHE A 384 -42.10 45.63 -19.07
N GLU A 385 -42.22 46.87 -19.52
CA GLU A 385 -43.22 47.84 -19.07
C GLU A 385 -44.64 47.27 -19.24
N LYS A 386 -45.47 47.48 -18.22
CA LYS A 386 -46.81 48.05 -18.37
C LYS A 386 -47.30 48.68 -17.08
#